data_AF-A0A6B8M8E7-F1
#
_entry.id   AF-A0A6B8M8E7-F1
#
_cell.length_a   1.000
_cell.length_b   1.000
_cell.length_c   1.000
_cell.angle_alpha   90.00
_cell.angle_beta   90.00
_cell.angle_gamma   90.00
#
_symmetry.space_group_name_H-M   'P 1'
#
loop_
_entity.id
_entity.type
_entity.pdbx_description
1 polymer ?
#
loop_
_entity_poly.entity_id
_entity_poly.type
_entity_poly.pdbx_seq_one_letter_code
_entity_poly.pdbx_strand_id
1 'polypeptide(L)'
;MKKSSLTEWRPDQIRKFGREPLLLTHRLADSPLFSDAALERLIEATPREHFHVNTIGRDETDPRKWREGDMSGLSGREVMAAVAKGNIWVHLQRVQEAFDDYREFLDRLFADIERRVPGFHSYRRSMSVLISSPNMNVALHSDVPGQSLWQVRGRKRVWVYPPKAPYLPQEKIENIVLQRGADTDLPYDPSFEAGAESFELEAGDWATWPLNAPHRVRNADCVNVSFTTEHWTHALRNEYAANYANGLLRPYVGARALSRETSGTAFWGKFALAAAHKGWRKLARKTRAPMTIDFRVDPQSAQGFSDVAPYRIMK
;
A
#
# COMPACT_ATOMS: atom_id res chain seq x y z
N MET A 1 27.02 -16.58 7.47
CA MET A 1 25.87 -16.25 6.61
C MET A 1 24.67 -15.95 7.48
N LYS A 2 24.10 -14.73 7.45
CA LYS A 2 22.81 -14.45 8.13
C LYS A 2 21.74 -15.36 7.48
N LYS A 3 20.93 -16.07 8.28
CA LYS A 3 19.83 -16.91 7.77
C LYS A 3 18.87 -16.04 6.94
N SER A 4 18.36 -16.58 5.83
CA SER A 4 17.37 -15.87 4.99
C SER A 4 16.12 -15.54 5.80
N SER A 5 15.57 -14.35 5.55
CA SER A 5 14.32 -13.88 6.15
C SER A 5 13.08 -14.64 5.64
N LEU A 6 13.19 -15.26 4.47
CA LEU A 6 12.12 -15.99 3.82
C LEU A 6 12.24 -17.49 4.14
N THR A 7 11.11 -18.17 4.30
CA THR A 7 11.09 -19.63 4.37
C THR A 7 11.32 -20.24 2.98
N GLU A 8 11.44 -21.56 2.91
CA GLU A 8 11.46 -22.28 1.64
C GLU A 8 10.11 -22.13 0.92
N TRP A 9 10.16 -21.95 -0.39
CA TRP A 9 8.98 -21.85 -1.24
C TRP A 9 8.92 -23.07 -2.16
N ARG A 10 7.73 -23.64 -2.29
CA ARG A 10 7.51 -24.75 -3.21
C ARG A 10 7.58 -24.25 -4.67
N PRO A 11 7.90 -25.13 -5.64
CA PRO A 11 7.94 -24.74 -7.05
C PRO A 11 6.63 -24.14 -7.58
N ASP A 12 5.47 -24.55 -7.08
CA ASP A 12 4.18 -23.95 -7.42
C ASP A 12 4.07 -22.49 -6.96
N GLN A 13 4.51 -22.19 -5.73
CA GLN A 13 4.50 -20.84 -5.17
C GLN A 13 5.41 -19.89 -5.97
N ILE A 14 6.61 -20.37 -6.35
CA ILE A 14 7.54 -19.58 -7.18
C ILE A 14 6.91 -19.24 -8.54
N ARG A 15 6.25 -20.21 -9.20
CA ARG A 15 5.60 -19.97 -10.50
C ARG A 15 4.44 -18.99 -10.42
N LYS A 16 3.73 -18.97 -9.30
CA LYS A 16 2.56 -18.11 -9.06
C LYS A 16 2.92 -16.68 -8.63
N PHE A 17 4.16 -16.43 -8.24
CA PHE A 17 4.61 -15.13 -7.73
C PHE A 17 4.30 -14.00 -8.72
N GLY A 18 3.54 -12.99 -8.28
CA GLY A 18 3.10 -11.85 -9.09
C GLY A 18 2.04 -12.17 -10.15
N ARG A 19 1.55 -13.42 -10.22
CA ARG A 19 0.56 -13.90 -11.22
C ARG A 19 -0.76 -14.34 -10.59
N GLU A 20 -0.71 -14.84 -9.35
CA GLU A 20 -1.88 -15.21 -8.55
C GLU A 20 -1.72 -14.62 -7.14
N PRO A 21 -2.82 -14.41 -6.40
CA PRO A 21 -2.73 -14.16 -4.96
C PRO A 21 -2.00 -15.32 -4.27
N LEU A 22 -1.11 -14.98 -3.35
CA LEU A 22 -0.30 -15.97 -2.64
C LEU A 22 -0.17 -15.61 -1.17
N LEU A 23 -0.36 -16.61 -0.32
CA LEU A 23 0.04 -16.61 1.08
C LEU A 23 1.35 -17.39 1.24
N LEU A 24 2.32 -16.77 1.88
CA LEU A 24 3.67 -17.27 2.09
C LEU A 24 4.10 -16.97 3.52
N THR A 25 5.17 -17.62 3.98
CA THR A 25 5.70 -17.45 5.33
C THR A 25 7.09 -16.79 5.34
N HIS A 26 7.44 -16.13 6.43
CA HIS A 26 8.69 -15.44 6.67
C HIS A 26 9.10 -15.51 8.15
N ARG A 27 10.37 -15.17 8.46
CA ARG A 27 10.96 -15.21 9.82
C ARG A 27 11.22 -13.81 10.38
N LEU A 28 10.42 -12.84 9.94
CA LEU A 28 10.64 -11.41 10.23
C LEU A 28 9.82 -10.89 11.41
N ALA A 29 8.86 -11.69 11.89
CA ALA A 29 8.09 -11.38 13.09
C ALA A 29 9.00 -11.16 14.32
N ASP A 30 10.10 -11.92 14.41
CA ASP A 30 11.09 -11.82 15.50
C ASP A 30 12.23 -10.82 15.20
N SER A 31 12.11 -10.02 14.13
CA SER A 31 13.16 -9.07 13.77
C SER A 31 13.26 -7.94 14.81
N PRO A 32 14.47 -7.56 15.27
CA PRO A 32 14.63 -6.45 16.20
C PRO A 32 14.15 -5.11 15.63
N LEU A 33 14.06 -4.99 14.30
CA LEU A 33 13.50 -3.81 13.61
C LEU A 33 12.02 -3.56 13.94
N PHE A 34 11.29 -4.59 14.37
CA PHE A 34 9.88 -4.46 14.74
C PHE A 34 9.61 -4.73 16.22
N SER A 35 10.65 -4.67 17.05
CA SER A 35 10.48 -4.62 18.51
C SER A 35 9.75 -3.34 18.94
N ASP A 36 9.11 -3.34 20.10
CA ASP A 36 8.39 -2.15 20.60
C ASP A 36 9.31 -0.93 20.64
N ALA A 37 10.52 -1.07 21.19
CA ALA A 37 11.49 0.02 21.24
C ALA A 37 11.90 0.53 19.83
N ALA A 38 11.95 -0.34 18.82
CA ALA A 38 12.25 0.06 17.44
C ALA A 38 11.06 0.78 16.79
N LEU A 39 9.83 0.30 17.02
CA LEU A 39 8.61 0.95 16.53
C LEU A 39 8.40 2.32 17.18
N GLU A 40 8.63 2.44 18.48
CA GLU A 40 8.55 3.71 19.21
C GLU A 40 9.53 4.74 18.62
N ARG A 41 10.81 4.37 18.45
CA ARG A 41 11.80 5.24 17.81
C ARG A 41 11.43 5.59 16.37
N LEU A 42 10.87 4.64 15.62
CA LEU A 42 10.46 4.87 14.25
C LEU A 42 9.33 5.89 14.19
N ILE A 43 8.34 5.80 15.08
CA ILE A 43 7.24 6.77 15.18
C ILE A 43 7.79 8.17 15.48
N GLU A 44 8.67 8.30 16.47
CA GLU A 44 9.22 9.59 16.90
C GLU A 44 10.10 10.26 15.83
N ALA A 45 10.89 9.45 15.13
CA ALA A 45 11.86 9.95 14.16
C ALA A 45 11.28 10.14 12.75
N THR A 46 10.08 9.61 12.45
CA THR A 46 9.48 9.73 11.12
C THR A 46 9.01 11.19 10.90
N PRO A 47 9.51 11.89 9.87
CA PRO A 47 9.09 13.27 9.57
C PRO A 47 7.59 13.36 9.25
N ARG A 48 6.97 14.53 9.50
CA ARG A 48 5.51 14.72 9.28
C ARG A 48 5.10 14.41 7.86
N GLU A 49 5.93 14.77 6.88
CA GLU A 49 5.72 14.52 5.46
C GLU A 49 5.83 13.04 5.07
N HIS A 50 6.26 12.16 5.98
CA HIS A 50 6.45 10.73 5.75
C HIS A 50 5.46 9.88 6.54
N PHE A 51 4.48 10.45 7.22
CA PHE A 51 3.43 9.65 7.85
C PHE A 51 2.01 10.11 7.52
N HIS A 52 1.09 9.20 7.78
CA HIS A 52 -0.34 9.45 7.94
C HIS A 52 -0.80 8.86 9.27
N VAL A 53 -1.79 9.52 9.86
CA VAL A 53 -2.54 8.97 10.99
C VAL A 53 -4.01 9.10 10.62
N ASN A 54 -4.72 7.98 10.58
CA ASN A 54 -6.09 7.98 10.12
C ASN A 54 -7.04 7.32 11.10
N THR A 55 -8.30 7.74 11.03
CA THR A 55 -9.42 7.11 11.72
C THR A 55 -10.64 7.11 10.81
N ILE A 56 -11.53 6.15 11.04
CA ILE A 56 -12.82 6.01 10.37
C ILE A 56 -13.80 5.39 11.36
N GLY A 57 -15.11 5.67 11.26
CA GLY A 57 -16.10 4.99 12.10
C GLY A 57 -15.94 3.46 12.05
N ARG A 58 -16.08 2.76 13.19
CA ARG A 58 -15.74 1.32 13.29
C ARG A 58 -16.51 0.43 12.29
N ASP A 59 -17.75 0.79 12.00
CA ASP A 59 -18.62 0.09 11.03
C ASP A 59 -18.68 0.79 9.66
N GLU A 60 -17.89 1.85 9.48
CA GLU A 60 -17.83 2.58 8.23
C GLU A 60 -16.91 1.88 7.24
N THR A 61 -17.33 1.83 5.98
CA THR A 61 -16.58 1.22 4.88
C THR A 61 -16.37 2.18 3.71
N ASP A 62 -16.97 3.36 3.74
CA ASP A 62 -16.77 4.40 2.74
C ASP A 62 -15.40 5.07 2.93
N PRO A 63 -14.43 4.87 2.02
CA PRO A 63 -13.10 5.46 2.14
C PRO A 63 -13.12 6.99 2.20
N ARG A 64 -14.17 7.64 1.69
CA ARG A 64 -14.30 9.11 1.71
C ARG A 64 -14.54 9.67 3.12
N LYS A 65 -14.88 8.82 4.09
CA LYS A 65 -15.07 9.21 5.49
C LYS A 65 -13.82 9.01 6.34
N TRP A 66 -12.72 8.56 5.74
CA TRP A 66 -11.43 8.57 6.40
C TRP A 66 -11.04 9.99 6.77
N ARG A 67 -10.63 10.14 8.02
CA ARG A 67 -10.12 11.38 8.56
C ARG A 67 -8.60 11.30 8.65
N GLU A 68 -7.96 12.46 8.59
CA GLU A 68 -6.53 12.57 8.76
C GLU A 68 -6.23 13.33 10.06
N GLY A 69 -5.27 12.81 10.80
CA GLY A 69 -4.82 13.32 12.07
C GLY A 69 -3.34 13.64 12.10
N ASP A 70 -2.89 14.00 13.29
CA ASP A 70 -1.50 14.30 13.57
C ASP A 70 -1.05 13.65 14.90
N MET A 71 0.16 13.11 14.89
CA MET A 71 0.83 12.53 16.07
C MET A 71 2.11 13.29 16.45
N SER A 72 2.43 14.38 15.75
CA SER A 72 3.65 15.16 15.97
C SER A 72 3.75 15.65 17.42
N GLY A 73 4.92 15.46 18.04
CA GLY A 73 5.19 15.90 19.41
C GLY A 73 4.83 14.87 20.50
N LEU A 74 4.26 13.71 20.13
CA LEU A 74 4.08 12.59 21.04
C LEU A 74 5.30 11.66 21.02
N SER A 75 5.55 10.99 22.14
CA SER A 75 6.47 9.85 22.17
C SER A 75 5.87 8.66 21.41
N GLY A 76 6.73 7.78 20.91
CA GLY A 76 6.31 6.56 20.23
C GLY A 76 5.48 5.68 21.15
N ARG A 77 5.84 5.64 22.45
CA ARG A 77 5.11 4.91 23.48
C ARG A 77 3.66 5.43 23.64
N GLU A 78 3.47 6.74 23.64
CA GLU A 78 2.14 7.35 23.71
C GLU A 78 1.29 7.01 22.48
N VAL A 79 1.88 7.07 21.29
CA VAL A 79 1.19 6.68 20.05
C VAL A 79 0.82 5.19 20.07
N MET A 80 1.73 4.32 20.47
CA MET A 80 1.47 2.88 20.61
C MET A 80 0.35 2.60 21.62
N ALA A 81 0.34 3.30 22.76
CA ALA A 81 -0.72 3.19 23.75
C ALA A 81 -2.08 3.67 23.23
N ALA A 82 -2.10 4.77 22.48
CA ALA A 82 -3.31 5.27 21.82
C ALA A 82 -3.86 4.29 20.78
N VAL A 83 -2.98 3.70 19.95
CA VAL A 83 -3.35 2.67 18.98
C VAL A 83 -3.93 1.43 19.67
N ALA A 84 -3.36 1.00 20.81
CA ALA A 84 -3.78 -0.22 21.49
C ALA A 84 -5.24 -0.23 21.94
N LYS A 85 -5.77 0.90 22.41
CA LYS A 85 -7.16 1.05 22.85
C LYS A 85 -8.07 1.72 21.84
N GLY A 86 -7.50 2.42 20.87
CA GLY A 86 -8.22 3.38 20.08
C GLY A 86 -8.85 2.84 18.80
N ASN A 87 -8.92 3.73 17.83
CA ASN A 87 -9.39 3.45 16.48
C ASN A 87 -8.53 4.24 15.47
N ILE A 88 -7.24 3.92 15.44
CA ILE A 88 -6.22 4.67 14.72
C ILE A 88 -5.40 3.73 13.83
N TRP A 89 -5.06 4.22 12.65
CA TRP A 89 -4.12 3.61 11.73
C TRP A 89 -2.95 4.56 11.50
N VAL A 90 -1.77 4.16 11.98
CA VAL A 90 -0.51 4.89 11.77
C VAL A 90 0.20 4.26 10.59
N HIS A 91 0.46 5.05 9.56
CA HIS A 91 1.15 4.64 8.34
C HIS A 91 2.44 5.44 8.18
N LEU A 92 3.58 4.79 8.45
CA LEU A 92 4.93 5.36 8.32
C LEU A 92 5.48 5.00 6.95
N GLN A 93 5.52 5.96 6.05
CA GLN A 93 5.82 5.78 4.64
C GLN A 93 7.31 5.92 4.36
N ARG A 94 7.79 5.12 3.40
CA ARG A 94 9.15 5.25 2.83
C ARG A 94 10.24 5.24 3.90
N VAL A 95 10.10 4.35 4.88
CA VAL A 95 11.00 4.27 6.04
C VAL A 95 12.46 4.03 5.61
N GLN A 96 12.67 3.31 4.50
CA GLN A 96 13.99 3.10 3.92
C GLN A 96 14.68 4.38 3.43
N GLU A 97 13.94 5.47 3.20
CA GLU A 97 14.55 6.74 2.77
C GLU A 97 15.20 7.47 3.95
N ALA A 98 14.62 7.33 5.16
CA ALA A 98 15.06 8.02 6.37
C ALA A 98 15.94 7.15 7.29
N PHE A 99 15.85 5.82 7.20
CA PHE A 99 16.51 4.91 8.14
C PHE A 99 17.31 3.81 7.41
N ASP A 100 18.63 3.82 7.58
CA ASP A 100 19.54 2.92 6.84
C ASP A 100 19.36 1.44 7.19
N ASP A 101 19.05 1.11 8.44
CA ASP A 101 18.75 -0.27 8.83
C ASP A 101 17.56 -0.86 8.05
N TYR A 102 16.55 -0.03 7.77
CA TYR A 102 15.39 -0.41 6.96
C TYR A 102 15.72 -0.47 5.47
N ARG A 103 16.63 0.39 4.99
CA ARG A 103 17.15 0.33 3.61
C ARG A 103 17.91 -0.96 3.36
N GLU A 104 18.87 -1.28 4.21
CA GLU A 104 19.66 -2.52 4.10
C GLU A 104 18.76 -3.75 4.22
N PHE A 105 17.79 -3.71 5.13
CA PHE A 105 16.77 -4.73 5.26
C PHE A 105 15.98 -4.95 3.96
N LEU A 106 15.46 -3.87 3.36
CA LEU A 106 14.66 -3.92 2.14
C LEU A 106 15.47 -4.48 0.97
N ASP A 107 16.71 -4.05 0.82
CA ASP A 107 17.61 -4.54 -0.24
C ASP A 107 17.91 -6.03 -0.10
N ARG A 108 18.17 -6.50 1.13
CA ARG A 108 18.35 -7.92 1.42
C ARG A 108 17.08 -8.72 1.14
N LEU A 109 15.92 -8.21 1.56
CA LEU A 109 14.63 -8.86 1.35
C LEU A 109 14.34 -9.08 -0.15
N PHE A 110 14.51 -8.05 -0.98
CA PHE A 110 14.28 -8.19 -2.42
C PHE A 110 15.36 -9.02 -3.11
N ALA A 111 16.63 -8.92 -2.69
CA ALA A 111 17.67 -9.82 -3.20
C ALA A 111 17.33 -11.29 -2.92
N ASP A 112 16.75 -11.60 -1.77
CA ASP A 112 16.28 -12.94 -1.40
C ASP A 112 15.09 -13.41 -2.27
N ILE A 113 14.20 -12.51 -2.67
CA ILE A 113 13.08 -12.80 -3.60
C ILE A 113 13.61 -13.04 -5.01
N GLU A 114 14.49 -12.17 -5.52
CA GLU A 114 15.05 -12.27 -6.88
C GLU A 114 15.85 -13.56 -7.09
N ARG A 115 16.54 -14.06 -6.05
CA ARG A 115 17.22 -15.35 -6.12
C ARG A 115 16.25 -16.54 -6.19
N ARG A 116 15.04 -16.40 -5.66
CA ARG A 116 14.03 -17.48 -5.62
C ARG A 116 13.11 -17.49 -6.84
N VAL A 117 12.90 -16.33 -7.47
CA VAL A 117 11.94 -16.16 -8.57
C VAL A 117 12.69 -15.84 -9.86
N PRO A 118 12.94 -16.84 -10.73
CA PRO A 118 13.64 -16.62 -12.00
C PRO A 118 12.95 -15.55 -12.86
N GLY A 119 13.75 -14.61 -13.37
CA GLY A 119 13.27 -13.51 -14.23
C GLY A 119 12.61 -12.35 -13.48
N PHE A 120 12.45 -12.44 -12.15
CA PHE A 120 12.02 -11.31 -11.35
C PHE A 120 13.22 -10.38 -11.08
N HIS A 121 13.11 -9.14 -11.56
CA HIS A 121 14.09 -8.08 -11.30
C HIS A 121 13.35 -6.81 -10.91
N SER A 122 13.59 -6.37 -9.68
CA SER A 122 12.88 -5.26 -9.05
C SER A 122 13.78 -4.03 -8.92
N TYR A 123 13.18 -2.85 -9.07
CA TYR A 123 13.81 -1.56 -8.85
C TYR A 123 12.82 -0.58 -8.22
N ARG A 124 13.31 0.57 -7.74
CA ARG A 124 12.51 1.58 -7.01
C ARG A 124 11.67 0.92 -5.91
N ARG A 125 12.36 0.14 -5.07
CA ARG A 125 11.77 -0.57 -3.94
C ARG A 125 11.41 0.45 -2.86
N SER A 126 10.26 0.25 -2.22
CA SER A 126 9.80 1.09 -1.11
C SER A 126 9.22 0.22 0.00
N MET A 127 9.21 0.74 1.22
CA MET A 127 8.69 0.07 2.39
C MET A 127 7.90 1.06 3.26
N SER A 128 6.77 0.61 3.79
CA SER A 128 6.03 1.34 4.82
C SER A 128 5.73 0.45 6.02
N VAL A 129 5.77 1.02 7.22
CA VAL A 129 5.37 0.32 8.46
C VAL A 129 3.99 0.80 8.86
N LEU A 130 3.13 -0.15 9.24
CA LEU A 130 1.74 0.11 9.59
C LEU A 130 1.45 -0.43 10.99
N ILE A 131 0.93 0.42 11.85
CA ILE A 131 0.60 0.13 13.24
C ILE A 131 -0.85 0.53 13.44
N SER A 132 -1.69 -0.40 13.87
CA SER A 132 -3.14 -0.17 13.79
C SER A 132 -3.94 -0.82 14.90
N SER A 133 -5.02 -0.12 15.26
CA SER A 133 -5.93 -0.51 16.32
C SER A 133 -6.67 -1.81 15.99
N PRO A 134 -7.21 -2.47 17.03
CA PRO A 134 -8.17 -3.56 16.86
C PRO A 134 -9.32 -3.19 15.92
N ASN A 135 -9.73 -4.14 15.08
CA ASN A 135 -10.88 -4.03 14.18
C ASN A 135 -10.78 -2.97 13.07
N MET A 136 -9.65 -2.28 12.92
CA MET A 136 -9.44 -1.33 11.83
C MET A 136 -9.59 -2.01 10.46
N ASN A 137 -10.25 -1.33 9.53
CA ASN A 137 -10.50 -1.84 8.19
C ASN A 137 -10.00 -0.84 7.15
N VAL A 138 -9.51 -1.32 6.01
CA VAL A 138 -9.20 -0.47 4.84
C VAL A 138 -10.09 -0.93 3.70
N ALA A 139 -10.79 0.03 3.08
CA ALA A 139 -11.72 -0.22 1.99
C ALA A 139 -11.03 -0.81 0.75
N LEU A 140 -11.84 -1.27 -0.19
CA LEU A 140 -11.34 -1.79 -1.48
C LEU A 140 -10.53 -0.70 -2.20
N HIS A 141 -9.28 -1.00 -2.52
CA HIS A 141 -8.37 -0.11 -3.23
C HIS A 141 -7.47 -0.89 -4.20
N SER A 142 -6.82 -0.17 -5.10
CA SER A 142 -5.82 -0.74 -6.02
C SER A 142 -4.57 0.13 -6.06
N ASP A 143 -3.46 -0.45 -5.65
CA ASP A 143 -2.15 0.18 -5.75
C ASP A 143 -1.62 0.22 -7.18
N VAL A 144 -0.77 1.20 -7.46
CA VAL A 144 -0.09 1.37 -8.75
C VAL A 144 1.15 0.47 -8.89
N PRO A 145 2.12 0.46 -7.95
CA PRO A 145 3.28 -0.43 -8.04
C PRO A 145 2.93 -1.88 -7.65
N GLY A 146 3.85 -2.81 -7.86
CA GLY A 146 3.73 -4.16 -7.32
C GLY A 146 3.85 -4.13 -5.79
N GLN A 147 2.98 -4.85 -5.09
CA GLN A 147 2.81 -4.74 -3.64
C GLN A 147 2.86 -6.08 -2.92
N SER A 148 3.19 -6.02 -1.64
CA SER A 148 3.10 -7.17 -0.73
C SER A 148 2.89 -6.67 0.70
N LEU A 149 2.14 -7.45 1.48
CA LEU A 149 1.80 -7.16 2.87
C LEU A 149 2.41 -8.23 3.78
N TRP A 150 3.19 -7.81 4.78
CA TRP A 150 3.96 -8.67 5.66
C TRP A 150 3.51 -8.49 7.11
N GLN A 151 2.99 -9.55 7.72
CA GLN A 151 2.40 -9.51 9.03
C GLN A 151 3.44 -9.84 10.11
N VAL A 152 3.65 -8.90 11.02
CA VAL A 152 4.66 -9.00 12.09
C VAL A 152 4.02 -9.31 13.44
N ARG A 153 2.89 -8.68 13.75
CA ARG A 153 2.17 -8.86 15.02
C ARG A 153 0.66 -8.76 14.80
N GLY A 154 -0.08 -9.60 15.50
CA GLY A 154 -1.54 -9.63 15.46
C GLY A 154 -2.06 -10.45 14.28
N ARG A 155 -3.35 -10.33 14.03
CA ARG A 155 -4.03 -11.04 12.94
C ARG A 155 -4.86 -10.08 12.09
N LYS A 156 -4.84 -10.30 10.78
CA LYS A 156 -5.71 -9.60 9.83
C LYS A 156 -6.14 -10.52 8.69
N ARG A 157 -7.32 -10.24 8.17
CA ARG A 157 -7.81 -10.83 6.93
C ARG A 157 -7.55 -9.88 5.77
N VAL A 158 -7.01 -10.40 4.67
CA VAL A 158 -6.94 -9.71 3.38
C VAL A 158 -7.86 -10.41 2.40
N TRP A 159 -8.54 -9.63 1.56
CA TRP A 159 -9.28 -10.12 0.41
C TRP A 159 -8.66 -9.52 -0.84
N VAL A 160 -8.38 -10.36 -1.83
CA VAL A 160 -7.79 -9.98 -3.10
C VAL A 160 -8.76 -10.37 -4.21
N TYR A 161 -9.06 -9.43 -5.09
CA TYR A 161 -10.01 -9.60 -6.18
C TYR A 161 -9.28 -9.62 -7.53
N PRO A 162 -9.84 -10.27 -8.56
CA PRO A 162 -9.24 -10.27 -9.90
C PRO A 162 -9.03 -8.84 -10.45
N PRO A 163 -7.87 -8.53 -11.07
CA PRO A 163 -7.56 -7.20 -11.64
C PRO A 163 -8.28 -6.93 -12.97
N LYS A 164 -9.61 -7.08 -12.97
CA LYS A 164 -10.49 -6.91 -14.13
C LYS A 164 -11.89 -6.51 -13.67
N ALA A 165 -12.74 -6.08 -14.61
CA ALA A 165 -14.14 -5.83 -14.33
C ALA A 165 -14.85 -7.12 -13.80
N PRO A 166 -15.82 -6.99 -12.88
CA PRO A 166 -16.33 -5.73 -12.33
C PRO A 166 -15.45 -5.12 -11.20
N TYR A 167 -14.51 -5.87 -10.63
CA TYR A 167 -13.71 -5.47 -9.45
C TYR A 167 -12.78 -4.28 -9.73
N LEU A 168 -12.14 -4.26 -10.91
CA LEU A 168 -11.30 -3.17 -11.38
C LEU A 168 -11.76 -2.74 -12.78
N PRO A 169 -12.71 -1.79 -12.88
CA PRO A 169 -13.04 -1.19 -14.16
C PRO A 169 -11.80 -0.49 -14.74
N GLN A 170 -11.60 -0.65 -16.05
CA GLN A 170 -10.40 -0.14 -16.72
C GLN A 170 -10.24 1.39 -16.54
N GLU A 171 -11.32 2.15 -16.57
CA GLU A 171 -11.28 3.60 -16.35
C GLU A 171 -10.78 3.97 -14.94
N LYS A 172 -11.08 3.14 -13.92
CA LYS A 172 -10.64 3.39 -12.55
C LYS A 172 -9.12 3.32 -12.42
N ILE A 173 -8.49 2.26 -12.92
CA ILE A 173 -7.02 2.16 -12.87
C ILE A 173 -6.35 3.27 -13.69
N GLU A 174 -6.95 3.67 -14.81
CA GLU A 174 -6.44 4.78 -15.64
C GLU A 174 -6.51 6.13 -14.92
N ASN A 175 -7.60 6.40 -14.20
CA ASN A 175 -7.74 7.61 -13.39
C ASN A 175 -6.78 7.59 -12.19
N ILE A 176 -6.56 6.43 -11.55
CA ILE A 176 -5.59 6.27 -10.47
C ILE A 176 -4.17 6.59 -10.96
N VAL A 177 -3.70 5.97 -12.06
CA VAL A 177 -2.34 6.21 -12.57
C VAL A 177 -2.11 7.64 -13.06
N LEU A 178 -3.18 8.32 -13.49
CA LEU A 178 -3.16 9.74 -13.89
C LEU A 178 -3.28 10.71 -12.71
N GLN A 179 -3.59 10.22 -11.50
CA GLN A 179 -3.92 11.02 -10.32
C GLN A 179 -5.14 11.92 -10.56
N ARG A 180 -6.17 11.38 -11.23
CA ARG A 180 -7.51 11.97 -11.39
C ARG A 180 -8.51 11.40 -10.39
N GLY A 181 -8.18 10.28 -9.75
CA GLY A 181 -8.92 9.67 -8.64
C GLY A 181 -7.95 9.09 -7.61
N ALA A 182 -8.45 8.84 -6.41
CA ALA A 182 -7.70 8.13 -5.37
C ALA A 182 -7.61 6.63 -5.69
N ASP A 183 -6.59 5.96 -5.18
CA ASP A 183 -6.45 4.50 -5.21
C ASP A 183 -7.61 3.78 -4.50
N THR A 184 -8.24 4.44 -3.54
CA THR A 184 -9.47 3.99 -2.85
C THR A 184 -10.76 4.29 -3.61
N ASP A 185 -10.73 4.94 -4.78
CA ASP A 185 -11.93 5.26 -5.58
C ASP A 185 -12.41 4.05 -6.41
N LEU A 186 -12.49 2.88 -5.78
CA LEU A 186 -13.06 1.67 -6.38
C LEU A 186 -14.49 1.44 -5.90
N PRO A 187 -15.42 1.05 -6.80
CA PRO A 187 -16.74 0.63 -6.39
C PRO A 187 -16.62 -0.68 -5.61
N TYR A 188 -17.30 -0.77 -4.47
CA TYR A 188 -17.46 -2.03 -3.75
C TYR A 188 -18.93 -2.45 -3.81
N ASP A 189 -19.15 -3.68 -4.27
CA ASP A 189 -20.45 -4.34 -4.28
C ASP A 189 -20.33 -5.62 -3.42
N PRO A 190 -21.22 -5.86 -2.44
CA PRO A 190 -21.17 -7.08 -1.63
C PRO A 190 -21.17 -8.39 -2.43
N SER A 191 -21.70 -8.41 -3.66
CA SER A 191 -21.61 -9.57 -4.56
C SER A 191 -20.17 -9.92 -4.96
N PHE A 192 -19.22 -8.99 -4.80
CA PHE A 192 -17.81 -9.23 -5.13
C PHE A 192 -17.16 -10.26 -4.23
N GLU A 193 -17.71 -10.48 -3.02
CA GLU A 193 -17.18 -11.43 -2.04
C GLU A 193 -17.00 -12.83 -2.61
N ALA A 194 -17.89 -13.27 -3.50
CA ALA A 194 -17.80 -14.60 -4.12
C ALA A 194 -16.58 -14.78 -5.05
N GLY A 195 -15.97 -13.68 -5.52
CA GLY A 195 -14.80 -13.70 -6.39
C GLY A 195 -13.49 -13.35 -5.70
N ALA A 196 -13.51 -13.11 -4.38
CA ALA A 196 -12.32 -12.81 -3.62
C ALA A 196 -11.56 -14.09 -3.26
N GLU A 197 -10.23 -14.05 -3.38
CA GLU A 197 -9.37 -14.95 -2.62
C GLU A 197 -9.02 -14.28 -1.29
N SER A 198 -9.24 -14.98 -0.18
CA SER A 198 -9.03 -14.41 1.15
C SER A 198 -7.97 -15.18 1.94
N PHE A 199 -7.11 -14.44 2.63
CA PHE A 199 -6.09 -15.00 3.51
C PHE A 199 -6.24 -14.43 4.92
N GLU A 200 -6.15 -15.29 5.92
CA GLU A 200 -5.86 -14.90 7.29
C GLU A 200 -4.34 -14.84 7.45
N LEU A 201 -3.83 -13.69 7.87
CA LEU A 201 -2.41 -13.49 8.12
C LEU A 201 -2.20 -13.39 9.63
N GLU A 202 -1.33 -14.23 10.15
CA GLU A 202 -0.78 -14.17 11.49
C GLU A 202 0.69 -13.73 11.45
N ALA A 203 1.31 -13.56 12.62
CA ALA A 203 2.72 -13.17 12.70
C ALA A 203 3.61 -14.19 11.96
N GLY A 204 4.36 -13.73 10.95
CA GLY A 204 5.18 -14.58 10.10
C GLY A 204 4.54 -14.93 8.76
N ASP A 205 3.29 -14.52 8.51
CA ASP A 205 2.66 -14.62 7.21
C ASP A 205 2.86 -13.35 6.38
N TRP A 206 2.91 -13.52 5.06
CA TRP A 206 2.83 -12.40 4.15
C TRP A 206 2.07 -12.80 2.88
N ALA A 207 1.43 -11.80 2.28
CA ALA A 207 0.65 -11.97 1.07
C ALA A 207 1.19 -11.07 -0.05
N THR A 208 1.12 -11.58 -1.28
CA THR A 208 1.37 -10.83 -2.51
C THR A 208 0.33 -11.20 -3.55
N TRP A 209 0.12 -10.35 -4.55
CA TRP A 209 -0.93 -10.50 -5.53
C TRP A 209 -0.53 -9.89 -6.89
N PRO A 210 -1.30 -10.17 -7.96
CA PRO A 210 -1.05 -9.62 -9.28
C PRO A 210 -1.08 -8.09 -9.29
N LEU A 211 -0.39 -7.47 -10.26
CA LEU A 211 -0.39 -6.02 -10.43
C LEU A 211 -1.82 -5.46 -10.46
N ASN A 212 -2.05 -4.40 -9.68
CA ASN A 212 -3.31 -3.67 -9.56
C ASN A 212 -4.50 -4.55 -9.10
N ALA A 213 -4.28 -5.75 -8.57
CA ALA A 213 -5.39 -6.55 -8.02
C ALA A 213 -6.05 -5.76 -6.87
N PRO A 214 -7.36 -5.45 -6.96
CA PRO A 214 -8.05 -4.77 -5.88
C PRO A 214 -7.96 -5.60 -4.61
N HIS A 215 -7.82 -4.93 -3.48
CA HIS A 215 -7.77 -5.61 -2.21
C HIS A 215 -8.30 -4.74 -1.08
N ARG A 216 -8.71 -5.40 0.00
CA ARG A 216 -9.16 -4.77 1.25
C ARG A 216 -8.67 -5.58 2.43
N VAL A 217 -8.58 -4.94 3.60
CA VAL A 217 -8.13 -5.61 4.83
C VAL A 217 -9.04 -5.32 6.01
N ARG A 218 -9.12 -6.27 6.93
CA ARG A 218 -9.77 -6.10 8.23
C ARG A 218 -8.91 -6.73 9.31
N ASN A 219 -8.53 -5.93 10.29
CA ASN A 219 -7.81 -6.41 11.46
C ASN A 219 -8.75 -7.20 12.37
N ALA A 220 -8.21 -8.21 13.04
CA ALA A 220 -8.87 -8.85 14.17
C ALA A 220 -8.92 -7.91 15.39
N ASP A 221 -9.51 -8.39 16.49
CA ASP A 221 -9.60 -7.67 17.76
C ASP A 221 -8.25 -7.67 18.53
N CYS A 222 -7.21 -7.14 17.89
CA CYS A 222 -5.87 -7.01 18.45
C CYS A 222 -5.09 -5.90 17.74
N VAL A 223 -4.05 -5.38 18.40
CA VAL A 223 -3.07 -4.50 17.75
C VAL A 223 -2.39 -5.24 16.62
N ASN A 224 -2.30 -4.57 15.47
CA ASN A 224 -1.67 -5.10 14.27
C ASN A 224 -0.43 -4.29 13.92
N VAL A 225 0.70 -4.99 13.76
CA VAL A 225 1.93 -4.45 13.16
C VAL A 225 2.20 -5.22 11.89
N SER A 226 2.31 -4.50 10.79
CA SER A 226 2.66 -5.05 9.48
C SER A 226 3.56 -4.07 8.75
N PHE A 227 4.24 -4.53 7.71
CA PHE A 227 4.87 -3.64 6.74
C PHE A 227 4.41 -3.98 5.33
N THR A 228 4.40 -2.99 4.45
CA THR A 228 4.20 -3.21 3.01
C THR A 228 5.52 -2.99 2.28
N THR A 229 5.67 -3.71 1.18
CA THR A 229 6.79 -3.50 0.26
C THR A 229 6.28 -3.23 -1.14
N GLU A 230 6.80 -2.20 -1.77
CA GLU A 230 6.47 -1.81 -3.13
C GLU A 230 7.67 -2.05 -4.05
N HIS A 231 7.41 -2.35 -5.31
CA HIS A 231 8.46 -2.48 -6.31
C HIS A 231 7.98 -2.18 -7.72
N TRP A 232 8.95 -1.94 -8.60
CA TRP A 232 8.76 -1.85 -10.05
C TRP A 232 9.56 -2.94 -10.77
N THR A 233 9.01 -3.42 -11.87
CA THR A 233 9.74 -4.18 -12.89
C THR A 233 9.51 -3.51 -14.24
N HIS A 234 10.28 -3.90 -15.27
CA HIS A 234 10.02 -3.40 -16.63
C HIS A 234 8.62 -3.74 -17.14
N ALA A 235 8.08 -4.91 -16.76
CA ALA A 235 6.72 -5.29 -17.08
C ALA A 235 5.69 -4.37 -16.41
N LEU A 236 5.82 -4.11 -15.10
CA LEU A 236 4.91 -3.22 -14.38
C LEU A 236 4.97 -1.79 -14.92
N ARG A 237 6.15 -1.30 -15.30
CA ARG A 237 6.33 0.00 -15.94
C ARG A 237 5.59 0.08 -17.28
N ASN A 238 5.64 -0.98 -18.08
CA ASN A 238 4.96 -1.00 -19.36
C ASN A 238 3.43 -1.01 -19.19
N GLU A 239 2.89 -1.81 -18.27
CA GLU A 239 1.47 -1.78 -17.90
C GLU A 239 1.04 -0.39 -17.41
N TYR A 240 1.83 0.22 -16.53
CA TYR A 240 1.61 1.60 -16.09
C TYR A 240 1.56 2.58 -17.27
N ALA A 241 2.50 2.49 -18.22
CA ALA A 241 2.54 3.37 -19.38
C ALA A 241 1.34 3.15 -20.31
N ALA A 242 0.91 1.90 -20.51
CA ALA A 242 -0.27 1.56 -21.31
C ALA A 242 -1.54 2.14 -20.67
N ASN A 243 -1.77 1.93 -19.37
CA ASN A 243 -2.91 2.49 -18.64
C ASN A 243 -2.86 4.02 -18.63
N TYR A 244 -1.70 4.61 -18.39
CA TYR A 244 -1.55 6.07 -18.38
C TYR A 244 -1.90 6.70 -19.73
N ALA A 245 -1.38 6.15 -20.83
CA ALA A 245 -1.71 6.61 -22.17
C ALA A 245 -3.19 6.39 -22.52
N ASN A 246 -3.76 5.24 -22.14
CA ASN A 246 -5.17 4.97 -22.36
C ASN A 246 -6.07 5.99 -21.67
N GLY A 247 -5.77 6.35 -20.41
CA GLY A 247 -6.53 7.36 -19.70
C GLY A 247 -6.38 8.78 -20.29
N LEU A 248 -5.27 9.07 -20.97
CA LEU A 248 -5.13 10.33 -21.73
C LEU A 248 -5.97 10.34 -23.00
N LEU A 249 -6.02 9.21 -23.71
CA LEU A 249 -6.73 9.09 -24.98
C LEU A 249 -8.25 8.93 -24.80
N ARG A 250 -8.70 8.39 -23.67
CA ARG A 250 -10.10 8.01 -23.42
C ARG A 250 -11.11 9.13 -23.70
N PRO A 251 -10.90 10.39 -23.25
CA PRO A 251 -11.84 11.48 -23.54
C PRO A 251 -12.01 11.79 -25.04
N TYR A 252 -11.02 11.45 -25.88
CA TYR A 252 -11.02 11.79 -27.30
C TYR A 252 -11.59 10.67 -28.17
N VAL A 253 -11.40 9.42 -27.76
CA VAL A 253 -11.74 8.25 -28.59
C VAL A 253 -13.04 7.58 -28.17
N GLY A 254 -13.54 7.83 -26.95
CA GLY A 254 -14.78 7.24 -26.42
C GLY A 254 -14.81 5.69 -26.42
N ALA A 255 -13.69 5.05 -26.77
CA ALA A 255 -13.64 3.64 -27.08
C ALA A 255 -13.75 2.79 -25.81
N ARG A 256 -14.63 1.78 -25.86
CA ARG A 256 -14.84 0.84 -24.75
C ARG A 256 -13.60 -0.03 -24.46
N ALA A 257 -12.75 -0.29 -25.46
CA ALA A 257 -11.56 -1.12 -25.31
C ALA A 257 -10.34 -0.49 -26.00
N LEU A 258 -9.49 0.19 -25.24
CA LEU A 258 -8.15 0.56 -25.68
C LEU A 258 -7.21 -0.61 -25.41
N SER A 259 -6.38 -0.96 -26.39
CA SER A 259 -5.40 -2.05 -26.24
C SER A 259 -4.55 -1.88 -24.98
N ARG A 260 -4.28 -2.99 -24.30
CA ARG A 260 -3.43 -3.06 -23.11
C ARG A 260 -2.11 -3.78 -23.39
N GLU A 261 -1.81 -4.07 -24.65
CA GLU A 261 -0.56 -4.70 -25.02
C GLU A 261 0.62 -3.83 -24.57
N THR A 262 1.58 -4.49 -23.92
CA THR A 262 2.80 -3.86 -23.38
C THR A 262 4.00 -4.01 -24.32
N SER A 263 3.73 -4.31 -25.59
CA SER A 263 4.73 -4.53 -26.64
C SER A 263 4.17 -4.14 -28.03
N GLY A 264 5.05 -4.06 -29.04
CA GLY A 264 4.68 -3.65 -30.40
C GLY A 264 4.67 -2.13 -30.63
N THR A 265 4.45 -1.73 -31.88
CA THR A 265 4.52 -0.33 -32.33
C THR A 265 3.49 0.58 -31.65
N ALA A 266 2.25 0.10 -31.50
CA ALA A 266 1.19 0.83 -30.81
C ALA A 266 1.54 1.11 -29.35
N PHE A 267 2.14 0.13 -28.64
CA PHE A 267 2.60 0.33 -27.27
C PHE A 267 3.70 1.39 -27.20
N TRP A 268 4.69 1.37 -28.09
CA TRP A 268 5.76 2.38 -28.06
C TRP A 268 5.23 3.80 -28.31
N GLY A 269 4.21 3.96 -29.16
CA GLY A 269 3.48 5.22 -29.29
C GLY A 269 2.82 5.67 -27.98
N LYS A 270 2.15 4.75 -27.27
CA LYS A 270 1.58 5.01 -25.94
C LYS A 270 2.64 5.34 -24.89
N PHE A 271 3.75 4.63 -24.89
CA PHE A 271 4.87 4.88 -23.99
C PHE A 271 5.45 6.28 -24.20
N ALA A 272 5.67 6.68 -25.46
CA ALA A 272 6.13 8.02 -25.80
C ALA A 272 5.12 9.09 -25.35
N LEU A 273 3.82 8.89 -25.58
CA LEU A 273 2.77 9.80 -25.12
C LEU A 273 2.77 9.94 -23.59
N ALA A 274 2.84 8.83 -22.85
CA ALA A 274 2.89 8.84 -21.40
C ALA A 274 4.15 9.56 -20.88
N ALA A 275 5.32 9.31 -21.48
CA ALA A 275 6.57 9.97 -21.13
C ALA A 275 6.51 11.48 -21.39
N ALA A 276 6.04 11.90 -22.58
CA ALA A 276 5.90 13.30 -22.96
C ALA A 276 4.95 14.05 -22.01
N HIS A 277 3.77 13.48 -21.73
CA HIS A 277 2.80 14.10 -20.82
C HIS A 277 3.34 14.17 -19.38
N LYS A 278 4.08 13.16 -18.89
CA LYS A 278 4.73 13.22 -17.57
C LYS A 278 5.84 14.27 -17.52
N GLY A 279 6.63 14.42 -18.59
CA GLY A 279 7.63 15.47 -18.73
C GLY A 279 6.98 16.85 -18.63
N TRP A 280 5.95 17.11 -19.44
CA TRP A 280 5.21 18.36 -19.41
C TRP A 280 4.59 18.65 -18.04
N ARG A 281 3.94 17.65 -17.40
CA ARG A 281 3.38 17.80 -16.04
C ARG A 281 4.43 18.16 -14.99
N LYS A 282 5.66 17.64 -15.10
CA LYS A 282 6.75 17.98 -14.19
C LYS A 282 7.17 19.44 -14.34
N LEU A 283 7.18 19.96 -15.57
CA LEU A 283 7.45 21.37 -15.85
C LEU A 283 6.31 22.28 -15.38
N ALA A 284 5.06 21.84 -15.53
CA ALA A 284 3.87 22.63 -15.21
C ALA A 284 3.59 22.82 -13.70
N ARG A 285 4.55 22.54 -12.80
CA ARG A 285 4.47 22.66 -11.32
C ARG A 285 3.05 22.48 -10.75
N LYS A 286 2.61 21.24 -10.54
CA LYS A 286 1.41 21.02 -9.74
C LYS A 286 1.68 21.37 -8.28
N THR A 287 0.91 22.30 -7.72
CA THR A 287 0.72 22.43 -6.29
C THR A 287 0.05 21.15 -5.78
N ARG A 288 0.63 20.53 -4.75
CA ARG A 288 -0.03 19.45 -4.03
C ARG A 288 -1.25 20.03 -3.32
N ALA A 289 -2.37 19.30 -3.33
CA ALA A 289 -3.53 19.73 -2.57
C ALA A 289 -3.18 19.71 -1.07
N PRO A 290 -3.57 20.74 -0.30
CA PRO A 290 -3.37 20.71 1.13
C PRO A 290 -4.18 19.57 1.75
N MET A 291 -3.60 18.94 2.75
CA MET A 291 -4.23 17.91 3.54
C MET A 291 -4.87 18.55 4.76
N THR A 292 -6.13 18.23 5.04
CA THR A 292 -6.83 18.72 6.23
C THR A 292 -6.61 17.77 7.39
N ILE A 293 -6.10 18.30 8.50
CA ILE A 293 -5.99 17.62 9.79
C ILE A 293 -7.16 18.05 10.65
N ASP A 294 -7.91 17.09 11.20
CA ASP A 294 -9.09 17.37 12.03
C ASP A 294 -9.11 16.62 13.38
N PHE A 295 -8.09 15.79 13.65
CA PHE A 295 -7.87 15.19 14.97
C PHE A 295 -6.39 15.11 15.33
N ARG A 296 -6.11 14.90 16.61
CA ARG A 296 -4.77 14.57 17.11
C ARG A 296 -4.82 13.26 17.88
N VAL A 297 -3.74 12.48 17.78
CA VAL A 297 -3.57 11.30 18.63
C VAL A 297 -3.56 11.75 20.09
N ASP A 298 -4.27 11.02 20.94
CA ASP A 298 -4.47 11.33 22.34
C ASP A 298 -4.46 10.02 23.17
N PRO A 299 -3.36 9.72 23.87
CA PRO A 299 -3.25 8.51 24.69
C PRO A 299 -4.14 8.53 25.92
N GLN A 300 -4.78 9.65 26.28
CA GLN A 300 -5.74 9.74 27.39
C GLN A 300 -7.18 9.51 26.92
N SER A 301 -7.51 9.85 25.67
CA SER A 301 -8.82 9.59 25.07
C SER A 301 -9.15 8.10 25.00
N ALA A 302 -10.42 7.74 25.23
CA ALA A 302 -10.90 6.37 25.06
C ALA A 302 -10.86 5.88 23.60
N GLN A 303 -10.97 6.80 22.63
CA GLN A 303 -10.87 6.49 21.21
C GLN A 303 -9.42 6.50 20.68
N GLY A 304 -8.47 6.88 21.55
CA GLY A 304 -7.06 7.06 21.19
C GLY A 304 -6.75 8.37 20.48
N PHE A 305 -7.77 9.18 20.15
CA PHE A 305 -7.62 10.50 19.55
C PHE A 305 -8.64 11.49 20.11
N SER A 306 -8.36 12.78 19.90
CA SER A 306 -9.24 13.89 20.24
C SER A 306 -9.39 14.81 19.03
N ASP A 307 -10.62 15.28 18.79
CA ASP A 307 -10.91 16.21 17.71
C ASP A 307 -10.22 17.56 17.95
N VAL A 308 -9.80 18.21 16.87
CA VAL A 308 -9.22 19.55 16.91
C VAL A 308 -9.87 20.43 15.85
N ALA A 309 -9.74 21.75 16.02
CA ALA A 309 -10.13 22.69 14.97
C ALA A 309 -9.36 22.36 13.67
N PRO A 310 -10.06 22.13 12.54
CA PRO A 310 -9.39 21.68 11.33
C PRO A 310 -8.35 22.68 10.82
N TYR A 311 -7.16 22.19 10.48
CA TYR A 311 -6.09 22.97 9.87
C TYR A 311 -5.53 22.27 8.64
N ARG A 312 -4.83 23.01 7.78
CA ARG A 312 -4.28 22.49 6.52
C ARG A 312 -2.77 22.43 6.57
N ILE A 313 -2.21 21.32 6.11
CA ILE A 313 -0.77 21.16 5.91
C ILE A 313 -0.47 20.91 4.43
N MET A 314 0.69 21.37 3.99
CA MET A 314 1.23 21.05 2.67
C MET A 314 2.14 19.83 2.82
N LYS A 315 1.77 18.72 2.19
CA LYS A 315 2.62 17.54 2.04
C LYS A 315 3.23 17.56 0.65
#